data_AF-A0A2G0Q1K3-F1
#
_entry.id   AF-A0A2G0Q1K3-F1
#
_cell.length_a   1.000
_cell.length_b   1.000
_cell.length_c   1.000
_cell.angle_alpha   90.00
_cell.angle_beta   90.00
_cell.angle_gamma   90.00
#
_symmetry.space_group_name_H-M   'P 1'
#
loop_
_entity.id
_entity.type
_entity.pdbx_description
1 polymer ?
#
loop_
_entity_poly.entity_id
_entity_poly.type
_entity_poly.pdbx_seq_one_letter_code
_entity_poly.pdbx_strand_id
1 'polypeptide(L)' 'MLSGINKGKPMSRLIKELKFFARKGGGGHKTCHNRIRIAGRLGALLLSLNIQVKSLKNLKAKHVEHYVDARLP' A
#
# COMPACT_ATOMS: atom_id res chain seq x y z
N MET A 1 8.44 -4.19 22.12
CA MET A 1 9.49 -4.04 21.09
C MET A 1 8.87 -4.15 19.71
N LEU A 2 8.48 -3.02 19.08
CA LEU A 2 8.00 -2.98 17.68
C LEU A 2 8.69 -1.84 16.90
N SER A 3 9.98 -1.64 17.16
CA SER A 3 10.81 -0.58 16.55
C SER A 3 11.58 -1.06 15.32
N GLY A 4 10.91 -1.79 14.42
CA GLY A 4 11.50 -2.35 13.20
C GLY A 4 10.99 -1.74 11.89
N ILE A 5 10.24 -0.64 11.93
CA ILE A 5 9.70 -0.03 10.70
C ILE A 5 10.73 0.90 10.10
N ASN A 6 11.70 0.31 9.39
CA ASN A 6 12.36 0.84 8.19
C ASN A 6 12.48 2.39 8.15
N LYS A 7 13.39 2.94 8.95
CA LYS A 7 13.86 4.32 8.78
C LYS A 7 14.87 4.32 7.62
N GLY A 8 14.44 4.62 6.40
CA GLY A 8 15.41 4.89 5.33
C GLY A 8 14.94 4.77 3.89
N LYS A 9 13.85 4.05 3.57
CA LYS A 9 13.29 4.13 2.22
C LYS A 9 12.34 5.32 2.14
N PRO A 10 12.54 6.29 1.23
CA PRO A 10 11.55 7.35 1.02
C PRO A 10 10.22 6.66 0.74
N MET A 11 9.22 6.86 1.62
CA MET A 11 7.89 6.29 1.43
C MET A 11 7.48 6.59 0.00
N SER A 12 7.35 5.53 -0.81
CA SER A 12 6.95 5.68 -2.21
C SER A 12 5.68 6.50 -2.24
N ARG A 13 5.60 7.44 -3.19
CA ARG A 13 4.47 8.38 -3.32
C ARG A 13 3.12 7.67 -3.19
N LEU A 14 3.03 6.46 -3.73
CA LEU A 14 1.89 5.56 -3.64
C LEU A 14 1.51 5.17 -2.20
N ILE A 15 2.46 4.82 -1.32
CA ILE A 15 2.17 4.47 0.08
C ILE A 15 1.58 5.67 0.83
N LYS A 16 2.09 6.88 0.57
CA LYS A 16 1.55 8.12 1.18
C LYS A 16 0.11 8.35 0.72
N GLU A 17 -0.14 8.18 -0.57
CA GLU A 17 -1.47 8.32 -1.17
C GLU A 17 -2.46 7.28 -0.59
N LEU A 18 -2.05 6.02 -0.49
CA LEU A 18 -2.80 4.92 0.14
C LEU A 18 -3.21 5.23 1.57
N LYS A 19 -2.26 5.70 2.40
CA LYS A 19 -2.56 6.08 3.78
C LYS A 19 -3.46 7.31 3.87
N PHE A 20 -3.32 8.26 2.95
CA PHE A 20 -4.18 9.45 2.88
C PHE A 20 -5.63 9.06 2.59
N PHE A 21 -5.88 8.25 1.56
CA PHE A 21 -7.23 7.79 1.23
C PHE A 21 -7.82 6.88 2.32
N ALA A 22 -7.00 6.01 2.93
CA ALA A 22 -7.42 5.20 4.06
C ALA A 22 -7.93 6.04 5.24
N ARG A 23 -7.31 7.19 5.49
CA ARG A 23 -7.75 8.16 6.50
C ARG A 23 -9.02 8.91 6.08
N LYS A 24 -9.15 9.25 4.80
CA LYS A 24 -10.33 9.97 4.25
C LYS A 24 -11.60 9.12 4.22
N GLY A 25 -11.49 7.79 4.26
CA GLY A 25 -12.65 6.88 4.33
C GLY A 25 -13.47 6.94 5.63
N GLY A 26 -13.12 7.80 6.59
CA GLY A 26 -13.87 8.02 7.83
C GLY A 26 -13.95 6.82 8.77
N GLY A 27 -14.82 6.91 9.77
CA GLY A 27 -15.05 5.89 10.80
C GLY A 27 -14.33 6.16 12.13
N GLY A 28 -14.60 5.31 13.12
CA GLY A 28 -13.98 5.43 14.45
C GLY A 28 -12.45 5.29 14.41
N HIS A 29 -11.78 5.78 15.46
CA HIS A 29 -10.32 5.83 15.55
C HIS A 29 -9.65 4.46 15.28
N LYS A 30 -10.20 3.38 15.84
CA LYS A 30 -9.71 1.99 15.62
C LYS A 30 -9.84 1.57 14.15
N THR A 31 -10.93 1.93 13.48
CA THR A 31 -11.19 1.60 12.07
C THR A 31 -10.24 2.34 11.14
N CYS A 32 -10.06 3.65 11.35
CA CYS A 32 -9.12 4.47 10.60
C CYS A 32 -7.68 3.94 10.76
N HIS A 33 -7.27 3.63 11.99
CA HIS A 33 -5.96 3.04 12.29
C HIS A 33 -5.75 1.71 11.56
N ASN A 34 -6.74 0.81 11.60
CA ASN A 34 -6.66 -0.48 10.91
C ASN A 34 -6.52 -0.32 9.40
N ARG A 35 -7.29 0.57 8.77
CA ARG A 35 -7.21 0.85 7.33
C ARG A 35 -5.85 1.42 6.92
N ILE A 36 -5.30 2.36 7.69
CA ILE A 36 -3.95 2.91 7.45
C ILE A 36 -2.89 1.81 7.51
N ARG A 37 -3.03 0.86 8.44
CA ARG A 37 -2.12 -0.28 8.57
C ARG A 37 -2.21 -1.21 7.36
N ILE A 38 -3.42 -1.53 6.89
CA ILE A 38 -3.65 -2.32 5.67
C ILE A 38 -3.06 -1.62 4.44
N ALA A 39 -3.34 -0.33 4.27
CA ALA A 39 -2.81 0.50 3.19
C ALA A 39 -1.27 0.53 3.16
N GLY A 40 -0.63 0.60 4.33
CA GLY A 40 0.82 0.51 4.45
C GLY A 40 1.37 -0.85 4.02
N ARG A 41 0.73 -1.95 4.42
CA ARG A 41 1.11 -3.32 4.01
C ARG A 41 0.95 -3.53 2.51
N LEU A 42 -0.17 -3.08 1.94
CA LEU A 42 -0.42 -3.16 0.51
C LEU A 42 0.67 -2.45 -0.30
N GLY A 43 1.01 -1.21 0.06
CA GLY A 43 2.05 -0.49 -0.68
C GLY A 43 3.45 -1.10 -0.52
N ALA A 44 3.75 -1.76 0.60
CA ALA A 44 4.98 -2.52 0.77
C ALA A 44 5.00 -3.80 -0.10
N LEU A 45 3.86 -4.50 -0.22
CA LEU A 45 3.71 -5.65 -1.11
C LEU A 45 3.91 -5.24 -2.57
N LEU A 46 3.27 -4.17 -3.02
CA LEU A 46 3.44 -3.65 -4.39
C LEU A 46 4.90 -3.30 -4.68
N LEU A 47 5.59 -2.68 -3.72
CA LEU A 47 7.03 -2.39 -3.85
C LEU A 47 7.88 -3.67 -3.92
N SER A 48 7.55 -4.68 -3.11
CA SER A 48 8.21 -5.99 -3.13
C SER A 48 8.01 -6.70 -4.47
N LEU A 49 6.84 -6.55 -5.07
CA LEU A 49 6.53 -7.04 -6.40
C LEU A 49 7.15 -6.16 -7.50
N ASN A 50 7.91 -5.11 -7.18
CA ASN A 50 8.44 -4.13 -8.15
C ASN A 50 7.34 -3.46 -9.02
N ILE A 51 6.10 -3.42 -8.52
CA ILE A 51 4.98 -2.75 -9.17
C ILE A 51 5.03 -1.27 -8.76
N GLN A 52 5.59 -0.44 -9.65
CA GLN A 52 5.80 0.98 -9.40
C GLN A 52 4.69 1.82 -10.05
N VAL A 53 3.61 2.06 -9.30
CA VAL A 53 2.50 2.90 -9.78
C VAL A 53 2.68 4.35 -9.32
N LYS A 54 2.53 5.30 -10.26
CA LYS A 54 2.70 6.75 -9.98
C LYS A 54 1.58 7.36 -9.12
N SER A 55 0.36 6.83 -9.24
CA SER A 55 -0.81 7.25 -8.44
C SER A 55 -1.81 6.10 -8.31
N LEU A 56 -2.56 6.08 -7.21
CA LEU A 56 -3.63 5.12 -6.96
C LEU A 56 -4.67 5.01 -8.07
N LYS A 57 -4.96 6.09 -8.79
CA LYS A 57 -5.91 6.06 -9.91
C LYS A 57 -5.50 5.08 -11.02
N ASN A 58 -4.21 4.80 -11.12
CA ASN A 58 -3.63 3.88 -12.10
C ASN A 58 -3.47 2.45 -11.54
N LEU A 59 -3.69 2.25 -10.23
CA LEU A 59 -3.65 0.95 -9.59
C LEU A 59 -5.02 0.28 -9.78
N LYS A 60 -5.12 -0.63 -10.75
CA LYS A 60 -6.30 -1.48 -10.97
C LYS A 60 -6.02 -2.88 -10.44
N ALA A 61 -7.01 -3.53 -9.84
CA ALA A 61 -6.89 -4.90 -9.31
C ALA A 61 -6.30 -5.86 -10.36
N LYS A 62 -6.81 -5.77 -11.60
CA LYS A 62 -6.29 -6.52 -12.76
C LYS A 62 -4.78 -6.40 -13.00
N HIS A 63 -4.14 -5.28 -12.66
CA HIS A 63 -2.70 -5.13 -12.85
C HIS A 63 -1.91 -5.92 -11.82
N VAL A 64 -2.46 -6.06 -10.61
CA VAL A 64 -1.85 -6.87 -9.54
C VAL A 64 -2.11 -8.35 -9.83
N GLU A 65 -3.33 -8.70 -10.22
CA GLU A 65 -3.73 -10.06 -10.61
C GLU A 65 -2.90 -10.57 -11.79
N HIS A 66 -2.89 -9.86 -12.92
CA HIS A 66 -2.08 -10.25 -14.09
C HIS A 66 -0.59 -10.37 -13.75
N TYR A 67 -0.09 -9.54 -12.83
CA TYR A 67 1.32 -9.60 -12.43
C TYR A 67 1.62 -10.82 -11.55
N VAL A 68 0.69 -11.20 -10.67
CA VAL A 68 0.77 -12.42 -9.88
C VAL A 68 0.70 -13.63 -10.81
N ASP A 69 -0.29 -13.71 -11.69
CA ASP A 69 -0.47 -14.82 -12.63
C ASP A 69 0.71 -14.97 -13.61
N ALA A 70 1.31 -13.86 -14.04
CA ALA A 70 2.45 -13.90 -14.96
C ALA A 70 3.77 -14.29 -14.28
N ARG A 71 3.85 -14.27 -12.95
CA ARG A 71 5.13 -14.35 -12.22
C ARG A 71 5.17 -15.40 -11.10
N LEU A 72 4.02 -15.81 -10.59
CA LEU A 72 3.86 -16.91 -9.64
C LEU A 72 3.29 -18.10 -10.43
N PRO A 73 4.09 -19.15 -10.70
CA PRO A 73 3.65 -20.35 -11.42
C PRO A 73 2.64 -21.18 -10.61
#